data_AF-A0A0C2GI81-F1
#
_entry.id   AF-A0A0C2GI81-F1
#
_cell.length_a   1.000
_cell.length_b   1.000
_cell.length_c   1.000
_cell.angle_alpha   90.00
_cell.angle_beta   90.00
_cell.angle_gamma   90.00
#
_symmetry.space_group_name_H-M   'P 1'
#
loop_
_entity.id
_entity.type
_entity.pdbx_description
1 polymer ?
#
loop_
_entity_poly.entity_id
_entity_poly.type
_entity_poly.pdbx_seq_one_letter_code
_entity_poly.pdbx_strand_id
1 'polypeptide(L)'
;EVGLLRDDFILLGSLPSFRARFGVLIHPTVALLRRPFFPRLNVHEVQDTFWMPLDRFLDDSVHMSFVVDNKYAVHSFSFEEAHTFGVTALMCIVTAIGVLQKMPSFDIAPLLPASRLAKMTPSELISQVCEYAGLPFAALAKL
;
A
#
# COMPACT_ATOMS: atom_id res chain seq x y z
N GLU A 1 -9.05 -1.96 -18.24
CA GLU A 1 -9.55 -1.50 -16.93
C GLU A 1 -10.26 -0.15 -16.98
N VAL A 2 -9.60 1.01 -16.78
CA VAL A 2 -10.29 2.29 -16.47
C VAL A 2 -10.22 3.39 -17.54
N GLY A 3 -9.65 3.13 -18.71
CA GLY A 3 -9.60 4.10 -19.82
C GLY A 3 -8.60 5.26 -19.64
N LEU A 4 -7.57 5.08 -18.80
CA LEU A 4 -6.50 6.06 -18.60
C LEU A 4 -5.56 6.11 -19.81
N LEU A 5 -5.31 7.31 -20.36
CA LEU A 5 -4.38 7.50 -21.48
C LEU A 5 -3.02 8.02 -21.00
N ARG A 6 -1.99 7.84 -21.83
CA ARG A 6 -0.62 8.29 -21.51
C ARG A 6 -0.53 9.79 -21.26
N ASP A 7 -1.36 10.58 -21.92
CA ASP A 7 -1.40 12.04 -21.77
C ASP A 7 -2.18 12.50 -20.53
N ASP A 8 -2.78 11.58 -19.76
CA ASP A 8 -3.54 11.91 -18.55
C ASP A 8 -2.66 11.97 -17.30
N PHE A 9 -1.44 11.44 -17.34
CA PHE A 9 -0.57 11.38 -16.16
C PHE A 9 0.90 11.70 -16.46
N ILE A 10 1.62 12.01 -15.39
CA ILE A 10 3.08 12.12 -15.35
C ILE A 10 3.58 11.01 -14.44
N LEU A 11 4.53 10.21 -14.92
CA LEU A 11 5.16 9.19 -14.10
C LEU A 11 6.06 9.85 -13.07
N LEU A 12 5.84 9.58 -11.79
CA LEU A 12 6.71 10.08 -10.72
C LEU A 12 7.90 9.15 -10.48
N GLY A 13 7.68 7.85 -10.63
CA GLY A 13 8.70 6.82 -10.46
C GLY A 13 8.12 5.53 -9.92
N SER A 14 9.01 4.58 -9.61
CA SER A 14 8.63 3.28 -9.05
C SER A 14 8.94 3.23 -7.56
N LEU A 15 8.07 2.57 -6.79
CA LEU A 15 8.43 2.14 -5.43
C LEU A 15 9.32 0.89 -5.55
N PRO A 16 10.08 0.53 -4.50
CA PRO A 16 10.87 -0.69 -4.53
C PRO A 16 9.97 -1.91 -4.79
N SER A 17 10.45 -2.81 -5.62
CA SER A 17 9.72 -4.03 -5.98
C SER A 17 9.74 -5.01 -4.81
N PHE A 18 8.67 -5.77 -4.62
CA PHE A 18 8.56 -6.72 -3.52
C PHE A 18 7.80 -7.98 -3.96
N ARG A 19 7.99 -9.07 -3.22
CA ARG A 19 7.35 -10.36 -3.52
C ARG A 19 6.08 -10.49 -2.69
N ALA A 20 4.94 -10.60 -3.37
CA ALA A 20 3.70 -10.97 -2.71
C ALA A 20 3.69 -12.47 -2.35
N ARG A 21 2.60 -12.89 -1.68
CA ARG A 21 2.33 -14.30 -1.40
C ARG A 21 2.46 -15.14 -2.68
N PHE A 22 2.98 -16.36 -2.52
CA PHE A 22 3.27 -17.30 -3.61
C PHE A 22 4.40 -16.88 -4.56
N GLY A 23 5.21 -15.88 -4.19
CA GLY A 23 6.45 -15.54 -4.91
C GLY A 23 6.26 -14.61 -6.11
N VAL A 24 5.04 -14.09 -6.32
CA VAL A 24 4.73 -13.11 -7.36
C VAL A 24 5.48 -11.81 -7.10
N LEU A 25 6.31 -11.38 -8.03
CA LEU A 25 7.04 -10.12 -7.93
C LEU A 25 6.18 -8.96 -8.45
N ILE A 26 6.02 -7.91 -7.64
CA ILE A 26 5.22 -6.72 -7.98
C ILE A 26 6.16 -5.54 -8.19
N HIS A 27 5.94 -4.81 -9.29
CA HIS A 27 6.65 -3.58 -9.67
C HIS A 27 5.71 -2.37 -9.58
N PRO A 28 5.52 -1.82 -8.38
CA PRO A 28 4.60 -0.70 -8.16
C PRO A 28 5.14 0.61 -8.77
N THR A 29 4.27 1.34 -9.47
CA THR A 29 4.60 2.64 -10.06
C THR A 29 3.61 3.70 -9.63
N VAL A 30 4.12 4.90 -9.32
CA VAL A 30 3.32 6.04 -8.87
C VAL A 30 3.28 7.08 -9.98
N ALA A 31 2.08 7.59 -10.24
CA ALA A 31 1.84 8.61 -11.26
C ALA A 31 0.98 9.73 -10.68
N LEU A 32 1.21 10.95 -11.18
CA LEU A 32 0.38 12.11 -10.91
C LEU A 32 -0.55 12.35 -12.09
N LEU A 33 -1.85 12.46 -11.83
CA LEU A 33 -2.83 12.83 -12.85
C LEU A 33 -2.69 14.33 -13.19
N ARG A 34 -2.65 14.65 -14.48
CA ARG A 34 -2.45 16.01 -15.00
C ARG A 34 -3.70 16.88 -14.90
N ARG A 35 -4.86 16.24 -14.75
CA ARG A 35 -6.19 16.83 -14.73
C ARG A 35 -7.12 15.92 -13.92
N PRO A 36 -8.27 16.42 -13.45
CA PRO A 36 -9.32 15.56 -12.94
C PRO A 36 -9.63 14.44 -13.94
N PHE A 37 -9.60 13.20 -13.46
CA PHE A 37 -9.80 12.01 -14.28
C PHE A 37 -11.15 11.39 -13.95
N PHE A 38 -11.92 11.07 -15.00
CA PHE A 38 -13.19 10.37 -14.87
C PHE A 38 -13.03 9.00 -15.55
N PRO A 39 -12.96 7.91 -14.76
CA PRO A 39 -12.77 6.56 -15.28
C PRO A 39 -13.80 6.18 -16.36
N ARG A 40 -13.33 5.54 -17.43
CA ARG A 40 -14.17 4.84 -18.41
C ARG A 40 -13.99 3.34 -18.22
N LEU A 41 -14.91 2.73 -17.50
CA LEU A 41 -14.77 1.35 -17.06
C LEU A 41 -14.96 0.36 -18.20
N ASN A 42 -14.05 -0.61 -18.29
CA ASN A 42 -14.36 -1.86 -18.97
C ASN A 42 -15.22 -2.73 -18.04
N VAL A 43 -16.52 -2.79 -18.30
CA VAL A 43 -17.51 -3.50 -17.48
C VAL A 43 -17.28 -5.02 -17.38
N HIS A 44 -16.44 -5.60 -18.24
CA HIS A 44 -16.06 -7.00 -18.16
C HIS A 44 -14.90 -7.28 -17.18
N GLU A 45 -14.21 -6.22 -16.73
CA GLU A 45 -13.03 -6.33 -15.85
C GLU A 45 -13.24 -5.59 -14.53
N VAL A 46 -13.90 -4.43 -14.55
CA VAL A 46 -13.99 -3.50 -13.43
C VAL A 46 -15.46 -3.24 -13.11
N GLN A 47 -15.85 -3.58 -11.88
CA GLN A 47 -17.21 -3.35 -11.39
C GLN A 47 -17.42 -1.88 -11.01
N ASP A 48 -16.44 -1.25 -10.35
CA ASP A 48 -16.58 0.12 -9.83
C ASP A 48 -15.21 0.79 -9.61
N THR A 49 -15.22 2.11 -9.37
CA THR A 49 -14.06 2.92 -9.02
C THR A 49 -14.40 3.94 -7.95
N PHE A 50 -13.45 4.20 -7.06
CA PHE A 50 -13.59 5.22 -6.02
C PHE A 50 -12.30 6.03 -5.89
N TRP A 51 -12.43 7.20 -5.24
CA TRP A 51 -11.29 8.02 -4.84
C TRP A 51 -11.20 8.02 -3.32
N MET A 52 -9.99 7.86 -2.79
CA MET A 52 -9.74 7.96 -1.35
C MET A 52 -8.61 8.98 -1.13
N PRO A 53 -8.76 9.93 -0.20
CA PRO A 53 -7.67 10.84 0.14
C PRO A 53 -6.45 10.06 0.62
N LEU A 54 -5.27 10.38 0.08
CA LEU A 54 -4.06 9.59 0.31
C LEU A 54 -3.63 9.53 1.78
N ASP A 55 -3.88 10.59 2.53
CA ASP A 55 -3.57 10.69 3.96
C ASP A 55 -4.40 9.76 4.84
N ARG A 56 -5.59 9.33 4.37
CA ARG A 56 -6.43 8.35 5.08
C ARG A 56 -5.77 6.97 5.19
N PHE A 57 -4.79 6.66 4.35
CA PHE A 57 -3.98 5.44 4.49
C PHE A 57 -2.93 5.52 5.62
N LEU A 58 -2.82 6.66 6.31
CA LEU A 58 -1.95 6.83 7.48
C LEU A 58 -2.75 7.00 8.78
N ASP A 59 -4.08 6.96 8.68
CA ASP A 59 -5.01 7.25 9.77
C ASP A 59 -5.50 5.95 10.42
N ASP A 60 -5.22 5.81 11.71
CA ASP A 60 -5.59 4.63 12.51
C ASP A 60 -7.12 4.50 12.69
N SER A 61 -7.89 5.60 12.61
CA SER A 61 -9.35 5.57 12.84
C SER A 61 -10.13 4.74 11.82
N VAL A 62 -9.53 4.48 10.65
CA VAL A 62 -10.12 3.66 9.57
C VAL A 62 -9.27 2.45 9.23
N HIS A 63 -8.22 2.20 10.00
CA HIS A 63 -7.27 1.13 9.79
C HIS A 63 -7.60 -0.08 10.67
N MET A 64 -7.41 -1.27 10.11
CA MET A 64 -7.29 -2.51 10.87
C MET A 64 -6.15 -3.33 10.29
N SER A 65 -5.51 -4.17 11.12
CA SER A 65 -4.52 -5.12 10.65
C SER A 65 -4.68 -6.49 11.29
N PHE A 66 -4.23 -7.50 10.55
CA PHE A 66 -4.11 -8.88 11.02
C PHE A 66 -2.67 -9.34 10.86
N VAL A 67 -2.02 -9.68 11.97
CA VAL A 67 -0.64 -10.17 11.98
C VAL A 67 -0.59 -11.59 11.44
N VAL A 68 0.23 -11.82 10.43
CA VAL A 68 0.49 -13.17 9.87
C VAL A 68 1.73 -13.77 10.49
N ASP A 69 2.80 -12.98 10.60
CA ASP A 69 4.03 -13.33 11.29
C ASP A 69 4.74 -12.07 11.80
N ASN A 70 5.94 -12.22 12.36
CA ASN A 70 6.70 -11.11 12.95
C ASN A 70 7.06 -9.99 11.94
N LYS A 71 7.08 -10.29 10.64
CA LYS A 71 7.52 -9.39 9.56
C LYS A 71 6.37 -8.90 8.69
N TYR A 72 5.20 -9.55 8.76
CA TYR A 72 4.07 -9.25 7.89
C TYR A 72 2.75 -9.13 8.65
N ALA A 73 2.06 -8.02 8.41
CA ALA A 73 0.66 -7.83 8.73
C ALA A 73 -0.13 -7.57 7.44
N VAL A 74 -1.36 -8.08 7.38
CA VAL A 74 -2.34 -7.74 6.36
C VAL A 74 -3.07 -6.49 6.84
N HIS A 75 -3.01 -5.41 6.07
CA HIS A 75 -3.72 -4.16 6.37
C HIS A 75 -5.06 -4.11 5.66
N SER A 76 -6.03 -3.44 6.27
CA SER A 76 -7.31 -3.10 5.67
C SER A 76 -7.76 -1.70 6.07
N PHE A 77 -8.42 -1.01 5.16
CA PHE A 77 -9.03 0.29 5.36
C PHE A 77 -10.48 0.26 4.88
N SER A 78 -11.37 0.84 5.68
CA SER A 78 -12.77 1.05 5.30
C SER A 78 -13.03 2.55 5.19
N PHE A 79 -13.49 2.98 4.02
CA PHE A 79 -13.80 4.39 3.75
C PHE A 79 -15.08 4.46 2.95
N GLU A 80 -16.12 5.05 3.54
CA GLU A 80 -17.48 5.05 2.98
C GLU A 80 -17.91 3.61 2.64
N GLU A 81 -18.29 3.33 1.39
CA GLU A 81 -18.68 1.99 0.92
C GLU A 81 -17.49 1.17 0.38
N ALA A 82 -16.29 1.75 0.35
CA ALA A 82 -15.10 1.12 -0.19
C ALA A 82 -14.26 0.42 0.89
N HIS A 83 -13.73 -0.75 0.53
CA HIS A 83 -12.83 -1.53 1.36
C HIS A 83 -11.53 -1.84 0.60
N THR A 84 -10.40 -1.38 1.12
CA THR A 84 -9.07 -1.62 0.53
C THR A 84 -8.26 -2.49 1.48
N PHE A 85 -7.72 -3.63 1.03
CA PHE A 85 -7.01 -4.57 1.90
C PHE A 85 -5.82 -5.26 1.22
N GLY A 86 -5.03 -5.98 2.01
CA GLY A 86 -3.94 -6.81 1.52
C GLY A 86 -2.79 -6.01 0.93
N VAL A 87 -2.27 -6.50 -0.20
CA VAL A 87 -1.12 -5.87 -0.86
C VAL A 87 -1.44 -4.47 -1.37
N THR A 88 -2.67 -4.23 -1.82
CA THR A 88 -3.13 -2.92 -2.28
C THR A 88 -3.07 -1.91 -1.14
N ALA A 89 -3.59 -2.26 0.05
CA ALA A 89 -3.52 -1.40 1.22
C ALA A 89 -2.07 -1.06 1.62
N LEU A 90 -1.18 -2.07 1.60
CA LEU A 90 0.24 -1.85 1.89
C LEU A 90 0.88 -0.87 0.88
N MET A 91 0.58 -1.01 -0.42
CA MET A 91 1.07 -0.09 -1.45
C MET A 91 0.55 1.34 -1.25
N CYS A 92 -0.71 1.49 -0.86
CA CYS A 92 -1.28 2.80 -0.54
C CYS A 92 -0.61 3.43 0.69
N ILE A 93 -0.34 2.66 1.75
CA ILE A 93 0.43 3.13 2.92
C ILE A 93 1.83 3.61 2.50
N VAL A 94 2.58 2.78 1.76
CA VAL A 94 3.94 3.11 1.29
C VAL A 94 3.93 4.36 0.39
N THR A 95 2.94 4.46 -0.50
CA THR A 95 2.76 5.64 -1.36
C THR A 95 2.46 6.88 -0.51
N ALA A 96 1.58 6.78 0.48
CA ALA A 96 1.25 7.89 1.36
C ALA A 96 2.44 8.36 2.18
N ILE A 97 3.23 7.43 2.75
CA ILE A 97 4.48 7.74 3.45
C ILE A 97 5.45 8.48 2.51
N GLY A 98 5.66 7.95 1.31
CA GLY A 98 6.64 8.48 0.35
C GLY A 98 6.24 9.83 -0.24
N VAL A 99 4.96 10.03 -0.56
CA VAL A 99 4.47 11.27 -1.19
C VAL A 99 4.22 12.36 -0.16
N LEU A 100 3.59 12.02 0.98
CA LEU A 100 3.22 13.00 2.00
C LEU A 100 4.32 13.25 3.02
N GLN A 101 5.37 12.42 3.03
CA GLN A 101 6.47 12.48 4.02
C GLN A 101 5.95 12.44 5.46
N LYS A 102 4.94 11.60 5.70
CA LYS A 102 4.29 11.41 7.01
C LYS A 102 4.36 9.95 7.43
N MET A 103 4.49 9.71 8.74
CA MET A 103 4.48 8.37 9.32
C MET A 103 3.06 7.99 9.73
N PRO A 104 2.65 6.72 9.60
CA PRO A 104 1.38 6.23 10.11
C PRO A 104 1.41 6.21 11.65
N SER A 105 0.24 6.33 12.27
CA SER A 105 0.09 6.26 13.73
C SER A 105 -0.08 4.83 14.27
N PHE A 106 0.01 3.82 13.40
CA PHE A 106 -0.22 2.42 13.71
C PHE A 106 0.99 1.54 13.35
N ASP A 107 0.97 0.30 13.84
CA ASP A 107 2.01 -0.69 13.57
C ASP A 107 1.94 -1.17 12.11
N ILE A 108 3.08 -1.18 11.42
CA ILE A 108 3.17 -1.69 10.05
C ILE A 108 3.37 -3.20 10.04
N ALA A 109 4.14 -3.71 10.99
CA ALA A 109 4.34 -5.13 11.24
C ALA A 109 4.77 -5.29 12.70
N PRO A 110 4.76 -6.50 13.29
CA PRO A 110 5.22 -6.68 14.67
C PRO A 110 6.65 -6.19 14.93
N LEU A 111 7.55 -6.31 13.94
CA LEU A 111 8.91 -5.76 14.01
C LEU A 111 9.02 -4.29 13.61
N LEU A 112 7.94 -3.67 13.13
CA LEU A 112 7.83 -2.25 12.78
C LEU A 112 6.68 -1.59 13.58
N PRO A 113 6.73 -1.61 14.93
CA PRO A 113 5.72 -0.95 15.73
C PRO A 113 5.84 0.56 15.64
N ALA A 114 4.74 1.30 15.88
CA ALA A 114 4.68 2.76 15.83
C ALA A 114 5.76 3.44 16.68
N SER A 115 6.11 2.84 17.82
CA SER A 115 7.20 3.31 18.70
C SER A 115 8.59 3.28 18.05
N ARG A 116 8.83 2.33 17.14
CA ARG A 116 10.03 2.27 16.29
C ARG A 116 9.92 3.26 15.14
N LEU A 117 8.74 3.36 14.52
CA LEU A 117 8.49 4.28 13.40
C LEU A 117 8.79 5.73 13.78
N ALA A 118 8.48 6.14 15.00
CA ALA A 118 8.76 7.48 15.52
C ALA A 118 10.25 7.89 15.50
N LYS A 119 11.17 6.93 15.31
CA LYS A 119 12.62 7.14 15.25
C LYS A 119 13.19 6.95 13.85
N MET A 120 12.34 6.71 12.85
CA MET A 120 12.72 6.45 11.48
C MET A 120 12.32 7.61 10.58
N THR A 121 13.04 7.77 9.48
CA THR A 121 12.62 8.57 8.34
C THR A 121 11.64 7.78 7.46
N PRO A 122 10.80 8.46 6.65
CA PRO A 122 9.93 7.81 5.66
C PRO A 122 10.68 6.84 4.73
N SER A 123 11.87 7.21 4.25
CA SER A 123 12.67 6.38 3.34
C SER A 123 13.21 5.11 4.01
N GLU A 124 13.65 5.21 5.27
CA GLU A 124 14.09 4.04 6.06
C GLU A 124 12.93 3.06 6.28
N LEU A 125 11.74 3.58 6.57
CA LEU A 125 10.55 2.74 6.74
C LEU A 125 10.17 2.04 5.44
N ILE A 126 10.09 2.76 4.32
CA ILE A 126 9.79 2.18 3.01
C ILE A 126 10.79 1.08 2.65
N SER A 127 12.08 1.32 2.88
CA SER A 127 13.14 0.33 2.64
C SER A 127 12.93 -0.94 3.46
N GLN A 128 12.67 -0.81 4.77
CA GLN A 128 12.43 -1.95 5.67
C GLN A 128 11.16 -2.73 5.30
N VAL A 129 10.07 -2.05 4.94
CA VAL A 129 8.83 -2.70 4.49
C VAL A 129 9.09 -3.54 3.23
N CYS A 130 9.78 -2.97 2.25
CA CYS A 130 10.11 -3.68 1.01
C CYS A 130 11.07 -4.85 1.23
N GLU A 131 12.04 -4.71 2.15
CA GLU A 131 12.92 -5.80 2.57
C GLU A 131 12.09 -6.95 3.17
N TYR A 132 11.19 -6.67 4.11
CA TYR A 132 10.38 -7.70 4.77
C TYR A 132 9.41 -8.37 3.81
N ALA A 133 8.77 -7.60 2.93
CA ALA A 133 7.91 -8.16 1.87
C ALA A 133 8.70 -8.98 0.85
N GLY A 134 10.01 -8.75 0.68
CA GLY A 134 10.87 -9.57 -0.17
C GLY A 134 11.23 -10.94 0.40
N LEU A 135 11.05 -11.15 1.70
CA LEU A 135 11.44 -12.38 2.38
C LEU A 135 10.36 -13.46 2.22
N PRO A 136 10.75 -14.75 2.18
CA PRO A 136 9.79 -15.83 2.28
C PRO A 136 9.04 -15.69 3.60
N PHE A 137 7.72 -15.86 3.55
CA PHE A 137 6.95 -16.15 4.76
C PHE A 137 7.63 -17.31 5.47
N ALA A 138 7.88 -17.17 6.78
CA ALA A 138 8.27 -18.32 7.56
C ALA A 138 7.16 -19.35 7.32
N ALA A 139 7.53 -20.49 6.71
CA ALA A 139 6.58 -21.58 6.56
C ALA A 139 5.98 -21.77 7.95
N LEU A 140 4.65 -21.64 8.08
CA LEU A 140 3.94 -22.03 9.29
C LEU A 140 4.40 -23.45 9.58
N ALA A 141 5.36 -23.57 10.48
CA ALA A 141 5.88 -24.84 10.92
C ALA A 141 4.77 -25.41 11.80
N LYS A 142 3.84 -26.10 11.13
CA LYS A 142 2.86 -27.05 11.66
C LYS A 142 1.96 -26.49 12.79
N LEU A 143 0.72 -26.20 12.43
CA LEU A 143 -0.41 -26.58 13.29
C LEU A 143 -0.75 -28.05 13.03
#